data_AF-A0A8H7MGT8-F1
#
_entry.id   AF-A0A8H7MGT8-F1
#
_cell.length_a   1.000
_cell.length_b   1.000
_cell.length_c   1.000
_cell.angle_alpha   90.00
_cell.angle_beta   90.00
_cell.angle_gamma   90.00
#
_symmetry.space_group_name_H-M   'P 1'
#
loop_
_entity.id
_entity.type
_entity.pdbx_description
1 polymer ?
#
loop_
_entity_poly.entity_id
_entity_poly.type
_entity_poly.pdbx_seq_one_letter_code
_entity_poly.pdbx_strand_id
1 'polypeptide(L)'
;MKLMSALARIELDALSDPDRTCADAVKDLEHVSTLQEDGIGGAFDKSLRIKSTVDALEGQAQEQPSWKMLAAVINSEYRLWKLNAETPLRHNPFLSHWVEAIQRLERVGTTTQHGQLTALDISAEDISATRLEMIKGMLGSKDPNIFATATPKQLYDARHRTTSFHVQPYVRMLEEEGIYEPSPVTDLPKFTHHDSDDTPRKTTFQEWKQDLLRHLSSDPAAACQDLTHLPIALPALDFLTTLLTDDTLAKHDIESAPLVTSYIQHALRLVEHMGQPPGPSTETPCQTEIGIEMDTDMLDHGREAQSRAIRLLLLFIRNLIRKGLMGMDVLYFEIQEICVRYMWIKEVRDFRSWIEEGKAMDEGG
;
A
#
# COMPACT_ATOMS: atom_id res chain seq x y z
N MET A 1 -14.46 3.99 17.29
CA MET A 1 -14.50 3.39 15.94
C MET A 1 -14.04 1.94 16.06
N LYS A 2 -14.92 0.96 15.79
CA LYS A 2 -14.51 -0.45 15.73
C LYS A 2 -13.55 -0.61 14.55
N LEU A 3 -12.47 -1.37 14.77
CA LEU A 3 -11.50 -1.76 13.73
C LEU A 3 -12.23 -2.20 12.45
N MET A 4 -11.56 -2.05 11.29
CA MET A 4 -11.97 -2.62 10.01
C MET A 4 -12.13 -4.15 10.15
N SER A 5 -13.28 -4.55 10.65
CA SER A 5 -13.62 -5.93 10.93
C SER A 5 -14.03 -6.59 9.64
N ALA A 6 -13.55 -7.81 9.39
CA ALA A 6 -14.09 -8.66 8.34
C ALA A 6 -15.63 -8.68 8.33
N LEU A 7 -16.21 -9.13 7.22
CA LEU A 7 -17.66 -9.31 7.13
C LEU A 7 -18.19 -10.09 8.34
N ALA A 8 -19.34 -9.66 8.85
CA ALA A 8 -20.02 -10.37 9.91
C ALA A 8 -20.43 -11.76 9.40
N ARG A 9 -20.65 -12.71 10.31
CA ARG A 9 -20.99 -14.09 9.94
C ARG A 9 -22.20 -14.18 9.00
N ILE A 10 -23.24 -13.37 9.25
CA ILE A 10 -24.45 -13.33 8.41
C ILE A 10 -24.18 -12.82 6.99
N GLU A 11 -23.27 -11.87 6.84
CA GLU A 11 -22.84 -11.36 5.53
C GLU A 11 -21.99 -12.39 4.80
N LEU A 12 -21.13 -13.11 5.52
CA LEU A 12 -20.34 -14.20 4.97
C LEU A 12 -21.24 -15.36 4.51
N ASP A 13 -22.27 -15.70 5.29
CA ASP A 13 -23.25 -16.72 4.92
C ASP A 13 -23.96 -16.35 3.59
N ALA A 14 -24.25 -15.07 3.34
CA ALA A 14 -24.84 -14.59 2.09
C ALA A 14 -23.93 -14.80 0.86
N LEU A 15 -22.60 -14.83 1.07
CA LEU A 15 -21.61 -15.04 0.01
C LEU A 15 -21.20 -16.52 -0.18
N SER A 16 -21.62 -17.41 0.72
CA SER A 16 -21.09 -18.78 0.82
C SER A 16 -21.86 -19.82 0.00
N ASP A 17 -22.86 -19.42 -0.79
CA ASP A 17 -23.64 -20.34 -1.63
C ASP A 17 -22.93 -20.59 -2.99
N PRO A 18 -22.44 -21.81 -3.27
CA PRO A 18 -21.71 -22.13 -4.49
C PRO A 18 -22.60 -22.28 -5.73
N ASP A 19 -23.91 -22.42 -5.56
CA ASP A 19 -24.88 -22.58 -6.65
C ASP A 19 -25.49 -21.24 -7.09
N ARG A 20 -25.17 -20.17 -6.36
CA ARG A 20 -25.68 -18.84 -6.62
C ARG A 20 -24.78 -18.07 -7.58
N THR A 21 -25.39 -17.19 -8.40
CA THR A 21 -24.64 -16.29 -9.27
C THR A 21 -23.91 -15.22 -8.45
N CYS A 22 -22.78 -14.74 -8.96
CA CYS A 22 -22.00 -13.69 -8.28
C CYS A 22 -22.84 -12.41 -8.07
N ALA A 23 -23.67 -12.03 -9.05
CA ALA A 23 -24.54 -10.86 -8.93
C ALA A 23 -25.61 -11.02 -7.85
N ASP A 24 -26.25 -12.19 -7.76
CA ASP A 24 -27.29 -12.44 -6.76
C ASP A 24 -26.69 -12.54 -5.35
N ALA A 25 -25.51 -13.14 -5.19
CA ALA A 25 -24.82 -13.20 -3.90
C ALA A 25 -24.42 -11.79 -3.41
N VAL A 26 -23.91 -10.93 -4.30
CA VAL A 26 -23.59 -9.53 -3.98
C VAL A 26 -24.83 -8.72 -3.63
N LYS A 27 -25.94 -8.93 -4.33
CA LYS A 27 -27.21 -8.24 -4.02
C LYS A 27 -27.74 -8.60 -2.63
N ASP A 28 -27.61 -9.86 -2.23
CA ASP A 28 -28.01 -10.29 -0.90
C ASP A 28 -27.09 -9.76 0.19
N LEU A 29 -25.78 -9.74 -0.06
CA LEU A 29 -24.83 -9.06 0.82
C LEU A 29 -25.24 -7.59 1.02
N GLU A 30 -25.54 -6.86 -0.05
CA GLU A 30 -26.00 -5.47 0.05
C GLU A 30 -27.25 -5.34 0.92
N HIS A 31 -28.23 -6.22 0.72
CA HIS A 31 -29.44 -6.23 1.53
C HIS A 31 -29.14 -6.47 3.01
N VAL A 32 -28.32 -7.48 3.34
CA VAL A 32 -27.92 -7.79 4.71
C VAL A 32 -27.13 -6.63 5.34
N SER A 33 -26.20 -6.02 4.60
CA SER A 33 -25.40 -4.90 5.09
C SER A 33 -26.26 -3.64 5.33
N THR A 34 -27.36 -3.42 4.59
CA THR A 34 -28.27 -2.28 4.86
C THR A 34 -29.07 -2.44 6.16
N LEU A 35 -29.26 -3.67 6.64
CA LEU A 35 -29.95 -3.95 7.90
C LEU A 35 -29.04 -3.77 9.12
N GLN A 36 -27.71 -3.75 8.91
CA GLN A 36 -26.73 -3.45 9.94
C GLN A 36 -26.41 -1.95 9.88
N GLU A 37 -26.68 -1.20 10.96
CA GLU A 37 -26.39 0.25 11.07
C GLU A 37 -24.90 0.62 10.83
N ASP A 38 -24.01 -0.37 10.68
CA ASP A 38 -22.62 -0.23 10.26
C ASP A 38 -22.46 0.19 8.77
N GLY A 39 -23.55 0.35 8.01
CA GLY A 39 -23.54 0.73 6.59
C GLY A 39 -23.11 2.17 6.25
N ILE A 40 -22.72 2.98 7.25
CA ILE A 40 -22.37 4.41 7.10
C ILE A 40 -21.01 4.63 6.38
N GLY A 41 -20.20 3.59 6.20
CA GLY A 41 -18.92 3.67 5.49
C GLY A 41 -19.05 3.94 3.98
N GLY A 42 -18.10 4.72 3.44
CA GLY A 42 -17.99 5.00 2.00
C GLY A 42 -17.65 3.75 1.18
N ALA A 43 -17.63 3.88 -0.16
CA ALA A 43 -17.26 2.77 -1.06
C ALA A 43 -15.86 2.22 -0.75
N PHE A 44 -14.94 3.09 -0.33
CA PHE A 44 -13.59 2.71 0.08
C PHE A 44 -13.58 1.86 1.36
N ASP A 45 -14.29 2.29 2.42
CA ASP A 45 -14.38 1.52 3.67
C ASP A 45 -14.97 0.13 3.45
N LYS A 46 -16.03 0.07 2.62
CA LYS A 46 -16.66 -1.19 2.20
C LYS A 46 -15.64 -2.06 1.46
N SER A 47 -14.86 -1.48 0.54
CA SER A 47 -13.85 -2.22 -0.20
C SER A 47 -12.73 -2.76 0.69
N LEU A 48 -12.22 -1.97 1.65
CA LEU A 48 -11.22 -2.41 2.63
C LEU A 48 -11.74 -3.55 3.51
N ARG A 49 -13.02 -3.49 3.90
CA ARG A 49 -13.68 -4.55 4.66
C ARG A 49 -13.76 -5.86 3.87
N ILE A 50 -14.13 -5.78 2.60
CA ILE A 50 -14.18 -6.94 1.69
C ILE A 50 -12.79 -7.51 1.47
N LYS A 51 -11.79 -6.66 1.16
CA LYS A 51 -10.38 -7.06 1.01
C LYS A 51 -9.87 -7.80 2.25
N SER A 52 -10.11 -7.24 3.43
CA SER A 52 -9.71 -7.88 4.70
C SER A 52 -10.40 -9.24 4.91
N THR A 53 -11.62 -9.40 4.40
CA THR A 53 -12.34 -10.68 4.43
C THR A 53 -11.73 -11.68 3.46
N VAL A 54 -11.38 -11.25 2.24
CA VAL A 54 -10.69 -12.08 1.25
C VAL A 54 -9.38 -12.63 1.81
N ASP A 55 -8.55 -11.79 2.43
CA ASP A 55 -7.28 -12.21 3.02
C ASP A 55 -7.49 -13.27 4.13
N ALA A 56 -8.50 -13.07 4.98
CA ALA A 56 -8.83 -14.02 6.04
C ALA A 56 -9.35 -15.35 5.49
N LEU A 57 -10.18 -15.31 4.45
CA LEU A 57 -10.71 -16.51 3.79
C LEU A 57 -9.62 -17.27 3.04
N GLU A 58 -8.64 -16.59 2.44
CA GLU A 58 -7.49 -17.23 1.79
C GLU A 58 -6.70 -18.10 2.79
N GLY A 59 -6.42 -17.57 3.98
CA GLY A 59 -5.77 -18.34 5.05
C GLY A 59 -6.60 -19.55 5.49
N GLN A 60 -7.91 -19.35 5.72
CA GLN A 60 -8.80 -20.43 6.13
C GLN A 60 -8.98 -21.50 5.04
N ALA A 61 -8.96 -21.12 3.76
CA ALA A 61 -9.07 -22.05 2.65
C ALA A 61 -7.91 -23.04 2.57
N GLN A 62 -6.72 -22.66 3.06
CA GLN A 62 -5.57 -23.57 3.15
C GLN A 62 -5.77 -24.64 4.23
N GLU A 63 -6.41 -24.29 5.33
CA GLU A 63 -6.63 -25.21 6.46
C GLU A 63 -7.89 -26.08 6.26
N GLN A 64 -8.96 -25.50 5.72
CA GLN A 64 -10.29 -26.10 5.64
C GLN A 64 -10.95 -25.79 4.28
N PRO A 65 -10.43 -26.36 3.17
CA PRO A 65 -11.00 -26.13 1.85
C PRO A 65 -12.42 -26.72 1.78
N SER A 66 -13.35 -25.95 1.21
CA SER A 66 -14.73 -26.37 1.02
C SER A 66 -15.41 -25.56 -0.09
N TRP A 67 -16.52 -26.07 -0.62
CA TRP A 67 -17.31 -25.36 -1.63
C TRP A 67 -17.85 -24.02 -1.13
N LYS A 68 -18.19 -23.94 0.17
CA LYS A 68 -18.60 -22.68 0.81
C LYS A 68 -17.45 -21.67 0.84
N MET A 69 -16.25 -22.15 1.14
CA MET A 69 -15.06 -21.31 1.16
C MET A 69 -14.73 -20.76 -0.24
N LEU A 70 -14.80 -21.61 -1.27
CA LEU A 70 -14.67 -21.17 -2.65
C LEU A 70 -15.68 -20.07 -2.97
N ALA A 71 -16.97 -20.31 -2.70
CA ALA A 71 -18.04 -19.36 -2.98
C ALA A 71 -17.79 -18.01 -2.28
N ALA A 72 -17.43 -18.05 -0.99
CA ALA A 72 -17.15 -16.84 -0.23
C ALA A 72 -15.97 -16.04 -0.80
N VAL A 73 -14.87 -16.70 -1.18
CA VAL A 73 -13.70 -16.05 -1.79
C VAL A 73 -14.07 -15.40 -3.12
N ILE A 74 -14.69 -16.17 -4.02
CA ILE A 74 -15.05 -15.75 -5.37
C ILE A 74 -16.07 -14.59 -5.35
N ASN A 75 -17.13 -14.71 -4.56
CA ASN A 75 -18.14 -13.67 -4.46
C ASN A 75 -17.60 -12.41 -3.78
N SER A 76 -16.64 -12.53 -2.85
CA SER A 76 -15.95 -11.38 -2.25
C SER A 76 -15.04 -10.66 -3.25
N GLU A 77 -14.30 -11.39 -4.09
CA GLU A 77 -13.50 -10.79 -5.17
C GLU A 77 -14.38 -10.05 -6.18
N TYR A 78 -15.48 -10.68 -6.61
CA TYR A 78 -16.46 -10.02 -7.50
C TYR A 78 -17.04 -8.76 -6.85
N ARG A 79 -17.34 -8.81 -5.54
CA ARG A 79 -17.82 -7.64 -4.81
C ARG A 79 -16.80 -6.51 -4.81
N LEU A 80 -15.55 -6.82 -4.50
CA LEU A 80 -14.46 -5.84 -4.46
C LEU A 80 -14.28 -5.17 -5.82
N TRP A 81 -14.32 -5.97 -6.89
CA TRP A 81 -14.29 -5.47 -8.27
C TRP A 81 -15.46 -4.54 -8.57
N LYS A 82 -16.69 -4.96 -8.28
CA LYS A 82 -17.91 -4.19 -8.56
C LYS A 82 -17.94 -2.85 -7.82
N LEU A 83 -17.44 -2.80 -6.58
CA LEU A 83 -17.37 -1.56 -5.79
C LEU A 83 -16.44 -0.51 -6.43
N ASN A 84 -15.49 -0.92 -7.25
CA ASN A 84 -14.47 -0.06 -7.85
C ASN A 84 -14.55 -0.08 -9.39
N ALA A 85 -15.66 -0.57 -9.97
CA ALA A 85 -15.81 -0.73 -11.41
C ALA A 85 -15.88 0.60 -12.19
N GLU A 86 -16.31 1.68 -11.53
CA GLU A 86 -16.36 3.02 -12.12
C GLU A 86 -15.01 3.74 -12.06
N THR A 87 -14.09 3.26 -11.21
CA THR A 87 -12.75 3.82 -11.09
C THR A 87 -11.87 3.31 -12.24
N PRO A 88 -11.24 4.19 -13.04
CA PRO A 88 -10.28 3.76 -14.04
C PRO A 88 -9.22 2.86 -13.42
N LEU A 89 -8.89 1.75 -14.08
CA LEU A 89 -8.06 0.70 -13.48
C LEU A 89 -6.71 1.21 -12.93
N ARG A 90 -6.11 2.19 -13.63
CA ARG A 90 -4.88 2.88 -13.22
C ARG A 90 -4.98 3.52 -11.83
N HIS A 91 -6.16 4.03 -11.46
CA HIS A 91 -6.41 4.70 -10.18
C HIS A 91 -7.20 3.83 -9.21
N ASN A 92 -7.34 2.53 -9.50
CA ASN A 92 -8.07 1.62 -8.63
C ASN A 92 -7.19 1.28 -7.40
N PRO A 93 -7.62 1.61 -6.17
CA PRO A 93 -6.81 1.43 -4.97
C PRO A 93 -6.53 -0.05 -4.64
N PHE A 94 -7.22 -0.99 -5.30
CA PHE A 94 -7.05 -2.43 -5.10
C PHE A 94 -6.34 -3.12 -6.25
N LEU A 95 -5.76 -2.37 -7.21
CA LEU A 95 -4.98 -2.96 -8.29
C LEU A 95 -3.77 -3.76 -7.76
N SER A 96 -3.05 -3.23 -6.75
CA SER A 96 -1.93 -3.90 -6.11
C SER A 96 -2.33 -5.26 -5.52
N HIS A 97 -3.48 -5.33 -4.84
CA HIS A 97 -4.04 -6.58 -4.30
C HIS A 97 -4.21 -7.65 -5.38
N TRP A 98 -4.80 -7.33 -6.53
CA TRP A 98 -4.99 -8.31 -7.60
C TRP A 98 -3.68 -8.72 -8.29
N VAL A 99 -2.76 -7.79 -8.50
CA VAL A 99 -1.43 -8.08 -9.06
C VAL A 99 -0.64 -9.01 -8.14
N GLU A 100 -0.61 -8.72 -6.84
CA GLU A 100 0.05 -9.56 -5.83
C GLU A 100 -0.58 -10.94 -5.72
N ALA A 101 -1.91 -11.02 -5.77
CA ALA A 101 -2.63 -12.29 -5.77
C ALA A 101 -2.23 -13.14 -6.99
N ILE A 102 -2.18 -12.57 -8.19
CA ILE A 102 -1.72 -13.30 -9.39
C ILE A 102 -0.30 -13.83 -9.20
N GLN A 103 0.65 -12.96 -8.85
CA GLN A 103 2.05 -13.34 -8.68
C GLN A 103 2.26 -14.41 -7.59
N ARG A 104 1.47 -14.37 -6.52
CA ARG A 104 1.50 -15.36 -5.44
C ARG A 104 0.90 -16.69 -5.87
N LEU A 105 -0.29 -16.68 -6.46
CA LEU A 105 -1.03 -17.89 -6.83
C LEU A 105 -0.35 -18.65 -7.99
N GLU A 106 0.30 -17.95 -8.92
CA GLU A 106 1.07 -18.59 -10.00
C GLU A 106 2.28 -19.37 -9.48
N ARG A 107 2.96 -18.88 -8.43
CA ARG A 107 4.08 -19.59 -7.78
C ARG A 107 3.65 -20.87 -7.08
N VAL A 108 2.44 -20.89 -6.53
CA VAL A 108 1.88 -22.09 -5.88
C VAL A 108 1.56 -23.14 -6.95
N GLY A 109 0.95 -22.74 -8.07
CA GLY A 109 0.54 -23.64 -9.14
C GLY A 109 1.69 -24.41 -9.82
N THR A 110 2.92 -23.90 -9.78
CA THR A 110 4.09 -24.58 -10.38
C THR A 110 4.64 -25.73 -9.53
N THR A 111 4.25 -25.83 -8.26
CA THR A 111 4.94 -26.69 -7.28
C THR A 111 4.23 -28.02 -7.01
N THR A 112 2.91 -28.12 -7.22
CA THR A 112 2.17 -29.31 -6.76
C THR A 112 1.99 -30.39 -7.85
N GLN A 113 2.52 -31.59 -7.54
CA GLN A 113 2.20 -32.83 -8.25
C GLN A 113 0.76 -33.27 -7.92
N HIS A 114 -0.02 -33.59 -8.96
CA HIS A 114 -1.43 -34.01 -8.86
C HIS A 114 -1.59 -35.27 -7.99
N GLY A 115 -1.90 -35.08 -6.71
CA GLY A 115 -2.44 -36.12 -5.85
C GLY A 115 -3.86 -36.45 -6.29
N GLN A 116 -4.16 -37.75 -6.37
CA GLN A 116 -5.43 -38.29 -6.88
C GLN A 116 -6.56 -37.98 -5.87
N LEU A 117 -7.20 -36.81 -5.99
CA LEU A 117 -8.34 -36.40 -5.17
C LEU A 117 -9.60 -37.17 -5.58
N THR A 118 -10.38 -37.58 -4.57
CA THR A 118 -11.72 -38.14 -4.76
C THR A 118 -12.68 -37.06 -5.25
N ALA A 119 -13.49 -37.39 -6.27
CA ALA A 119 -14.30 -36.45 -7.08
C ALA A 119 -15.35 -35.58 -6.37
N LEU A 120 -15.42 -35.59 -5.03
CA LEU A 120 -16.42 -34.85 -4.25
C LEU A 120 -15.83 -33.68 -3.43
N ASP A 121 -14.52 -33.71 -3.13
CA ASP A 121 -13.89 -32.72 -2.26
C ASP A 121 -13.04 -31.74 -3.06
N ILE A 122 -13.19 -30.45 -2.76
CA ILE A 122 -12.40 -29.36 -3.35
C ILE A 122 -11.12 -29.15 -2.54
N SER A 123 -9.98 -28.98 -3.21
CA SER A 123 -8.71 -28.69 -2.54
C SER A 123 -8.44 -27.19 -2.37
N ALA A 124 -7.46 -26.82 -1.54
CA ALA A 124 -7.01 -25.44 -1.43
C ALA A 124 -6.40 -24.92 -2.75
N GLU A 125 -5.76 -25.81 -3.52
CA GLU A 125 -5.19 -25.53 -4.84
C GLU A 125 -6.27 -25.24 -5.86
N ASP A 126 -7.36 -25.99 -5.81
CA ASP A 126 -8.53 -25.77 -6.63
C ASP A 126 -9.16 -24.38 -6.37
N ILE A 127 -9.27 -23.98 -5.10
CA ILE A 127 -9.74 -22.64 -4.72
C ILE A 127 -8.79 -21.57 -5.26
N SER A 128 -7.49 -21.79 -5.08
CA SER A 128 -6.43 -20.88 -5.54
C SER A 128 -6.42 -20.72 -7.07
N ALA A 129 -6.54 -21.81 -7.81
CA ALA A 129 -6.59 -21.81 -9.28
C ALA A 129 -7.87 -21.15 -9.80
N THR A 130 -9.02 -21.42 -9.18
CA THR A 130 -10.29 -20.78 -9.56
C THR A 130 -10.23 -19.27 -9.33
N ARG A 131 -9.70 -18.84 -8.18
CA ARG A 131 -9.50 -17.42 -7.87
C ARG A 131 -8.54 -16.75 -8.86
N LEU A 132 -7.42 -17.41 -9.18
CA LEU A 132 -6.43 -16.90 -10.12
C LEU A 132 -7.05 -16.59 -11.49
N GLU A 133 -7.77 -17.56 -12.07
CA GLU A 133 -8.39 -17.37 -13.39
C GLU A 133 -9.50 -16.31 -13.37
N MET A 134 -10.24 -16.21 -12.26
CA MET A 134 -11.22 -15.14 -12.09
C MET A 134 -10.54 -13.76 -12.09
N ILE A 135 -9.46 -13.57 -11.32
CA ILE A 135 -8.75 -12.29 -11.26
C ILE A 135 -8.16 -11.92 -12.63
N LYS A 136 -7.57 -12.89 -13.34
CA LYS A 136 -7.09 -12.70 -14.73
C LYS A 136 -8.23 -12.25 -15.65
N GLY A 137 -9.40 -12.88 -15.55
CA GLY A 137 -10.57 -12.52 -16.33
C GLY A 137 -11.12 -11.12 -16.00
N MET A 138 -11.11 -10.71 -14.72
CA MET A 138 -11.51 -9.36 -14.33
C MET A 138 -10.57 -8.31 -14.90
N LEU A 139 -9.26 -8.48 -14.72
CA LEU A 139 -8.25 -7.52 -15.20
C LEU A 139 -8.18 -7.47 -16.73
N GLY A 140 -8.41 -8.59 -17.42
CA GLY A 140 -8.38 -8.67 -18.89
C GLY A 140 -9.68 -8.20 -19.56
N SER A 141 -10.77 -8.02 -18.80
CA SER A 141 -12.07 -7.62 -19.32
C SER A 141 -12.29 -6.11 -19.20
N LYS A 142 -13.02 -5.55 -20.17
CA LYS A 142 -13.58 -4.19 -20.07
C LYS A 142 -14.99 -4.18 -19.48
N ASP A 143 -15.63 -5.34 -19.40
CA ASP A 143 -16.98 -5.49 -18.87
C ASP A 143 -16.94 -5.75 -17.36
N PRO A 144 -17.46 -4.83 -16.52
CA PRO A 144 -17.52 -5.03 -15.08
C PRO A 144 -18.48 -6.17 -14.66
N ASN A 145 -19.35 -6.61 -15.58
CA ASN A 145 -20.33 -7.67 -15.34
C ASN A 145 -19.92 -9.03 -15.94
N ILE A 146 -18.65 -9.20 -16.34
CA ILE A 146 -18.17 -10.44 -16.99
C ILE A 146 -18.52 -11.72 -16.22
N PHE A 147 -18.56 -11.67 -14.89
CA PHE A 147 -18.90 -12.81 -14.02
C PHE A 147 -20.26 -12.70 -13.33
N ALA A 148 -21.08 -11.71 -13.66
CA ALA A 148 -22.35 -11.44 -12.98
C ALA A 148 -23.27 -12.68 -12.96
N THR A 149 -23.34 -13.41 -14.07
CA THR A 149 -24.21 -14.58 -14.25
C THR A 149 -23.53 -15.91 -13.91
N ALA A 150 -22.23 -15.90 -13.63
CA ALA A 150 -21.47 -17.10 -13.32
C ALA A 150 -21.66 -17.49 -11.85
N THR A 151 -21.73 -18.80 -11.58
CA THR A 151 -21.67 -19.34 -10.22
C THR A 151 -20.24 -19.75 -9.86
N PRO A 152 -19.87 -19.80 -8.56
CA PRO A 152 -18.57 -20.32 -8.15
C PRO A 152 -18.24 -21.71 -8.70
N LYS A 153 -19.23 -22.61 -8.82
CA LYS A 153 -19.04 -23.93 -9.46
C LYS A 153 -18.73 -23.83 -10.94
N GLN A 154 -19.41 -22.96 -11.68
CA GLN A 154 -19.13 -22.75 -13.10
C GLN A 154 -17.73 -22.18 -13.32
N LEU A 155 -17.28 -21.26 -12.45
CA LEU A 155 -15.93 -20.72 -12.49
C LEU A 155 -14.88 -21.79 -12.15
N TYR A 156 -15.17 -22.64 -11.16
CA TYR A 156 -14.36 -23.80 -10.85
C TYR A 156 -14.21 -24.72 -12.06
N ASP A 157 -15.29 -25.11 -12.72
CA ASP A 157 -15.24 -26.00 -13.89
C ASP A 157 -14.47 -25.37 -15.07
N ALA A 158 -14.50 -24.03 -15.18
CA ALA A 158 -13.79 -23.29 -16.21
C ALA A 158 -12.31 -23.03 -15.91
N ARG A 159 -11.82 -23.28 -14.67
CA ARG A 159 -10.48 -22.89 -14.21
C ARG A 159 -9.30 -23.49 -15.00
N HIS A 160 -9.55 -24.57 -15.73
CA HIS A 160 -8.52 -25.25 -16.54
C HIS A 160 -8.32 -24.62 -17.92
N ARG A 161 -9.09 -23.59 -18.26
CA ARG A 161 -8.90 -22.80 -19.48
C ARG A 161 -7.70 -21.88 -19.27
N THR A 162 -6.51 -22.41 -19.51
CA THR A 162 -5.25 -21.65 -19.44
C THR A 162 -5.28 -20.51 -20.44
N THR A 163 -5.67 -19.33 -19.95
CA THR A 163 -5.65 -18.11 -20.74
C THR A 163 -4.30 -17.44 -20.51
N SER A 164 -3.54 -17.18 -21.58
CA SER A 164 -2.30 -16.43 -21.45
C SER A 164 -2.62 -15.04 -20.89
N PHE A 165 -2.07 -14.71 -19.73
CA PHE A 165 -2.28 -13.43 -19.08
C PHE A 165 -0.92 -12.76 -18.82
N HIS A 166 -0.79 -11.51 -19.26
CA HIS A 166 0.41 -10.72 -19.04
C HIS A 166 0.19 -9.78 -17.87
N VAL A 167 0.83 -10.03 -16.73
CA VAL A 167 0.70 -9.18 -15.52
C VAL A 167 1.49 -7.86 -15.64
N GLN A 168 2.50 -7.82 -16.52
CA GLN A 168 3.44 -6.69 -16.65
C GLN A 168 2.80 -5.32 -16.96
N PRO A 169 1.76 -5.19 -17.80
CA PRO A 169 1.08 -3.91 -17.99
C PRO A 169 0.51 -3.34 -16.70
N TYR A 170 0.03 -4.19 -15.78
CA TYR A 170 -0.55 -3.77 -14.50
C TYR A 170 0.54 -3.44 -13.47
N VAL A 171 1.66 -4.17 -13.48
CA VAL A 171 2.87 -3.84 -12.71
C VAL A 171 3.37 -2.44 -13.08
N ARG A 172 3.49 -2.15 -14.38
CA ARG A 172 3.89 -0.82 -14.85
C ARG A 172 2.94 0.29 -14.38
N MET A 173 1.63 0.04 -14.36
CA MET A 173 0.68 1.01 -13.81
C MET A 173 0.97 1.30 -12.33
N LEU A 174 1.30 0.28 -11.54
CA LEU A 174 1.66 0.45 -10.12
C LEU A 174 3.01 1.17 -9.94
N GLU A 175 3.99 0.92 -10.81
CA GLU A 175 5.27 1.65 -10.82
C GLU A 175 5.07 3.12 -11.17
N GLU A 176 4.26 3.42 -12.21
CA GLU A 176 3.95 4.78 -12.64
C GLU A 176 3.22 5.60 -11.56
N GLU A 177 2.35 4.97 -10.76
CA GLU A 177 1.67 5.61 -9.63
C GLU A 177 2.51 5.64 -8.34
N GLY A 178 3.77 5.17 -8.39
CA GLY A 178 4.67 5.15 -7.24
C GLY A 178 4.26 4.19 -6.12
N ILE A 179 3.47 3.16 -6.45
CA ILE A 179 3.08 2.08 -5.54
C ILE A 179 4.16 1.00 -5.53
N TYR A 180 4.75 0.68 -6.69
CA TYR A 180 5.88 -0.25 -6.82
C TYR A 180 7.18 0.49 -7.16
N GLU A 181 8.30 -0.08 -6.71
CA GLU A 181 9.62 0.35 -7.17
C GLU A 181 9.80 -0.03 -8.65
N PRO A 182 10.39 0.85 -9.48
CA PRO A 182 10.68 0.53 -10.86
C PRO A 182 11.56 -0.73 -10.93
N SER A 183 11.08 -1.75 -11.62
CA SER A 183 11.87 -2.94 -11.91
C SER A 183 13.17 -2.50 -12.59
N PRO A 184 14.37 -2.90 -12.08
CA PRO A 184 15.63 -2.45 -12.65
C PRO A 184 15.65 -2.82 -14.12
N VAL A 185 15.67 -1.79 -14.99
CA VAL A 185 15.66 -1.96 -16.43
C VAL A 185 16.89 -2.78 -16.79
N THR A 186 16.67 -4.07 -17.04
CA THR A 186 17.72 -4.94 -17.54
C THR A 186 17.92 -4.50 -18.99
N ASP A 187 19.17 -4.13 -19.32
CA ASP A 187 19.66 -3.73 -20.64
C ASP A 187 19.65 -2.22 -20.98
N LEU A 188 20.56 -1.50 -20.32
CA LEU A 188 21.46 -0.58 -21.02
C LEU A 188 22.90 -1.07 -20.81
N PRO A 189 23.76 -1.04 -21.85
CA PRO A 189 25.14 -1.50 -21.73
C PRO A 189 25.85 -0.62 -20.70
N LYS A 190 26.23 -1.24 -19.58
CA LYS A 190 27.11 -0.62 -18.58
C LYS A 190 28.35 -0.12 -19.30
N PHE A 191 28.49 1.19 -19.40
CA PHE A 191 29.77 1.82 -19.70
C PHE A 191 30.76 1.31 -18.66
N THR A 192 31.75 0.55 -19.12
CA THR A 192 32.94 0.20 -18.35
C THR A 192 33.66 1.49 -17.97
N HIS A 193 33.30 2.06 -16.82
CA HIS A 193 34.12 3.06 -16.17
C HIS A 193 35.37 2.37 -15.65
N HIS A 194 36.50 2.84 -16.15
CA HIS A 194 37.84 2.48 -15.72
C HIS A 194 37.95 2.68 -14.20
N ASP A 195 38.19 1.58 -13.48
CA ASP A 195 38.63 1.61 -12.08
C ASP A 195 39.90 2.47 -11.98
N SER A 196 39.73 3.65 -11.43
CA SER A 196 40.82 4.42 -10.83
C SER A 196 40.69 4.18 -9.33
N ASP A 197 41.74 3.63 -8.75
CA ASP A 197 41.87 3.19 -7.35
C ASP A 197 41.94 4.39 -6.37
N ASP A 198 40.95 5.28 -6.45
CA ASP A 198 40.70 6.36 -5.50
C ASP A 198 39.49 5.94 -4.66
N THR A 199 39.74 5.47 -3.44
CA THR A 199 38.68 5.23 -2.44
C THR A 199 37.77 6.46 -2.37
N PRO A 200 36.48 6.37 -2.79
CA PRO A 200 35.61 7.52 -2.85
C PRO A 200 35.44 8.07 -1.43
N ARG A 201 35.92 9.31 -1.24
CA ARG A 201 35.73 10.04 0.01
C ARG A 201 34.22 10.15 0.25
N LYS A 202 33.75 9.59 1.35
CA LYS A 202 32.34 9.66 1.74
C LYS A 202 31.93 11.11 1.94
N THR A 203 30.91 11.54 1.20
CA THR A 203 30.32 12.88 1.32
C THR A 203 29.73 13.05 2.71
N THR A 204 30.09 14.12 3.40
CA THR A 204 29.49 14.45 4.70
C THR A 204 28.13 15.12 4.53
N PHE A 205 27.25 15.03 5.53
CA PHE A 205 25.93 15.70 5.47
C PHE A 205 26.03 17.22 5.25
N GLN A 206 27.10 17.86 5.74
CA GLN A 206 27.33 19.29 5.49
C GLN A 206 27.74 19.59 4.05
N GLU A 207 28.59 18.76 3.45
CA GLU A 207 28.96 18.87 2.03
C GLU A 207 27.72 18.64 1.15
N TRP A 208 26.93 17.61 1.45
CA TRP A 208 25.66 17.34 0.76
C TRP A 208 24.68 18.52 0.88
N LYS A 209 24.50 19.08 2.08
CA LYS A 209 23.64 20.25 2.31
C LYS A 209 24.05 21.45 1.47
N GLN A 210 25.36 21.72 1.37
CA GLN A 210 25.87 22.82 0.55
C GLN A 210 25.66 22.58 -0.94
N ASP A 211 25.81 21.34 -1.38
CA ASP A 211 25.56 20.93 -2.76
C ASP A 211 24.08 21.09 -3.13
N LEU A 212 23.17 20.64 -2.26
CA LEU A 212 21.74 20.80 -2.42
C LEU A 212 21.32 22.27 -2.48
N LEU A 213 21.86 23.13 -1.61
CA LEU A 213 21.60 24.57 -1.65
C LEU A 213 22.08 25.21 -2.97
N ARG A 214 23.15 24.68 -3.57
CA ARG A 214 23.60 25.08 -4.90
C ARG A 214 22.62 24.60 -5.96
N HIS A 215 22.15 23.36 -5.88
CA HIS A 215 21.14 22.80 -6.78
C HIS A 215 19.81 23.54 -6.71
N LEU A 216 19.36 23.99 -5.54
CA LEU A 216 18.16 24.83 -5.45
C LEU A 216 18.26 26.10 -6.31
N SER A 217 19.48 26.62 -6.54
CA SER A 217 19.70 27.78 -7.40
C SER A 217 19.85 27.42 -8.89
N SER A 218 20.41 26.25 -9.22
CA SER A 218 20.72 25.86 -10.61
C SER A 218 19.70 24.93 -11.26
N ASP A 219 19.15 24.00 -10.48
CA ASP A 219 18.17 22.98 -10.87
C ASP A 219 17.20 22.69 -9.70
N PRO A 220 16.15 23.54 -9.54
CA PRO A 220 15.17 23.39 -8.46
C PRO A 220 14.44 22.05 -8.47
N ALA A 221 14.24 21.44 -9.65
CA ALA A 221 13.49 20.20 -9.78
C ALA A 221 14.28 19.00 -9.21
N ALA A 222 15.58 18.89 -9.55
CA ALA A 222 16.45 17.88 -8.96
C ALA A 222 16.57 18.06 -7.44
N ALA A 223 16.71 19.31 -6.97
CA ALA A 223 16.77 19.59 -5.54
C ALA A 223 15.46 19.22 -4.81
N CYS A 224 14.29 19.40 -5.44
CA CYS A 224 13.02 18.94 -4.88
C CYS A 224 12.99 17.43 -4.73
N GLN A 225 13.47 16.69 -5.74
CA GLN A 225 13.57 15.25 -5.67
C GLN A 225 14.46 14.83 -4.49
N ASP A 226 15.65 15.42 -4.35
CA ASP A 226 16.55 15.14 -3.23
C ASP A 226 15.91 15.45 -1.87
N LEU A 227 15.16 16.55 -1.77
CA LEU A 227 14.42 16.93 -0.56
C LEU A 227 13.31 15.94 -0.20
N THR A 228 12.59 15.40 -1.19
CA THR A 228 11.55 14.38 -0.94
C THR A 228 12.12 13.06 -0.43
N HIS A 229 13.37 12.74 -0.76
CA HIS A 229 14.04 11.49 -0.37
C HIS A 229 14.91 11.63 0.88
N LEU A 230 14.81 12.75 1.60
CA LEU A 230 15.51 12.94 2.87
C LEU A 230 15.21 11.78 3.86
N PRO A 231 16.21 11.29 4.62
CA PRO A 231 15.98 10.25 5.61
C PRO A 231 15.14 10.79 6.78
N ILE A 232 14.47 9.87 7.49
CA ILE A 232 13.70 10.18 8.71
C ILE A 232 14.67 10.30 9.90
N ALA A 233 15.51 11.33 9.86
CA ALA A 233 16.54 11.61 10.85
C ALA A 233 16.47 13.08 11.29
N LEU A 234 16.79 13.35 12.57
CA LEU A 234 16.72 14.69 13.13
C LEU A 234 17.48 15.75 12.31
N PRO A 235 18.74 15.53 11.86
CA PRO A 235 19.46 16.54 11.07
C PRO A 235 18.77 16.88 9.74
N ALA A 236 18.14 15.90 9.10
CA ALA A 236 17.41 16.08 7.85
C ALA A 236 16.08 16.83 8.07
N LEU A 237 15.33 16.44 9.10
CA LEU A 237 14.07 17.10 9.48
C LEU A 237 14.27 18.54 9.94
N ASP A 238 15.33 18.81 10.71
CA ASP A 238 15.70 20.15 11.13
C ASP A 238 16.08 21.00 9.92
N PHE A 239 16.85 20.44 8.98
CA PHE A 239 17.23 21.13 7.76
C PHE A 239 16.01 21.49 6.89
N LEU A 240 15.08 20.55 6.66
CA LEU A 240 13.84 20.82 5.93
C LEU A 240 12.99 21.90 6.65
N THR A 241 12.92 21.83 7.98
CA THR A 241 12.26 22.87 8.79
C THR A 241 12.92 24.25 8.62
N THR A 242 14.26 24.32 8.57
CA THR A 242 15.00 25.57 8.32
C THR A 242 14.67 26.13 6.94
N LEU A 243 14.65 25.30 5.89
CA LEU A 243 14.31 25.75 4.53
C LEU A 243 12.91 26.37 4.46
N LEU A 244 11.95 25.78 5.19
CA LEU A 244 10.57 26.28 5.31
C LEU A 244 10.49 27.56 6.13
N THR A 245 11.22 27.64 7.24
CA THR A 245 11.19 28.80 8.15
C THR A 245 11.84 30.03 7.54
N ASP A 246 12.91 29.85 6.78
CA ASP A 246 13.69 30.94 6.18
C ASP A 246 13.15 31.39 4.81
N ASP A 247 11.98 30.87 4.41
CA ASP A 247 11.37 31.04 3.07
C ASP A 247 12.35 30.72 1.93
N THR A 248 13.27 29.78 2.15
CA THR A 248 14.30 29.46 1.15
C THR A 248 13.66 28.82 -0.08
N LEU A 249 12.68 27.93 0.11
CA LEU A 249 11.94 27.30 -0.99
C LEU A 249 11.15 28.33 -1.82
N ALA A 250 10.47 29.26 -1.15
CA ALA A 250 9.70 30.31 -1.81
C ALA A 250 10.60 31.26 -2.64
N LYS A 251 11.83 31.54 -2.19
CA LYS A 251 12.82 32.33 -2.96
C LYS A 251 13.25 31.66 -4.26
N HIS A 252 13.08 30.35 -4.37
CA HIS A 252 13.39 29.55 -5.56
C HIS A 252 12.12 29.12 -6.32
N ASP A 253 10.97 29.74 -6.06
CA ASP A 253 9.68 29.43 -6.72
C ASP A 253 9.21 27.98 -6.49
N ILE A 254 9.58 27.39 -5.34
CA ILE A 254 9.16 26.05 -4.94
C ILE A 254 8.00 26.16 -3.95
N GLU A 255 6.87 25.56 -4.28
CA GLU A 255 5.73 25.46 -3.37
C GLU A 255 6.02 24.46 -2.24
N SER A 256 6.01 24.95 -1.00
CA SER A 256 6.32 24.14 0.19
C SER A 256 5.33 22.99 0.42
N ALA A 257 4.03 23.21 0.17
CA ALA A 257 2.97 22.24 0.46
C ALA A 257 3.09 20.91 -0.32
N PRO A 258 3.21 20.91 -1.67
CA PRO A 258 3.40 19.67 -2.43
C PRO A 258 4.73 18.98 -2.09
N LEU A 259 5.79 19.74 -1.78
CA LEU A 259 7.07 19.16 -1.38
C LEU A 259 6.97 18.40 -0.05
N VAL A 260 6.37 19.01 0.97
CA VAL A 260 6.27 18.41 2.31
C VAL A 260 5.31 17.21 2.31
N THR A 261 4.19 17.28 1.60
CA THR A 261 3.28 16.14 1.44
C THR A 261 3.98 14.98 0.72
N SER A 262 4.72 15.26 -0.36
CA SER A 262 5.53 14.25 -1.05
C SER A 262 6.61 13.63 -0.16
N TYR A 263 7.29 14.44 0.65
CA TYR A 263 8.25 13.96 1.66
C TYR A 263 7.59 13.03 2.68
N ILE A 264 6.44 13.43 3.25
CA ILE A 264 5.72 12.61 4.24
C ILE A 264 5.28 11.29 3.61
N GLN A 265 4.74 11.30 2.39
CA GLN A 265 4.34 10.10 1.67
C GLN A 265 5.52 9.16 1.41
N HIS A 266 6.65 9.70 0.95
CA HIS A 266 7.87 8.91 0.79
C HIS A 266 8.37 8.34 2.13
N ALA A 267 8.38 9.14 3.20
CA ALA A 267 8.74 8.69 4.54
C ALA A 267 7.82 7.56 5.04
N LEU A 268 6.52 7.63 4.77
CA LEU A 268 5.58 6.56 5.15
C LEU A 268 5.90 5.24 4.43
N ARG A 269 6.24 5.27 3.14
CA ARG A 269 6.71 4.09 2.41
C ARG A 269 7.97 3.50 3.03
N LEU A 270 8.95 4.32 3.39
CA LEU A 270 10.15 3.86 4.10
C LEU A 270 9.80 3.17 5.43
N VAL A 271 8.88 3.73 6.21
CA VAL A 271 8.40 3.12 7.44
C VAL A 271 7.75 1.76 7.17
N GLU A 272 6.99 1.60 6.09
CA GLU A 272 6.41 0.29 5.74
C GLU A 272 7.48 -0.75 5.48
N HIS A 273 8.51 -0.38 4.71
CA HIS A 273 9.65 -1.24 4.42
C HIS A 273 10.42 -1.63 5.67
N MET A 274 10.56 -0.73 6.66
CA MET A 274 11.15 -1.06 7.96
C MET A 274 10.40 -2.19 8.68
N GLY A 275 9.11 -2.38 8.42
CA GLY A 275 8.32 -3.46 9.01
C GLY A 275 8.61 -4.84 8.42
N GLN A 276 9.24 -4.91 7.25
CA GLN A 276 9.57 -6.16 6.57
C GLN A 276 10.93 -6.68 7.07
N PRO A 277 11.09 -8.01 7.21
CA PRO A 277 12.40 -8.59 7.50
C PRO A 277 13.37 -8.28 6.35
N PRO A 278 14.67 -8.07 6.65
CA PRO A 278 15.66 -7.84 5.61
C PRO A 278 15.70 -9.04 4.66
N GLY A 279 15.76 -8.77 3.36
CA GLY A 279 15.97 -9.81 2.37
C GLY A 279 17.28 -10.56 2.64
N PRO A 280 17.40 -11.84 2.25
CA PRO A 280 18.61 -12.64 2.49
C PRO A 280 19.87 -12.13 1.76
N SER A 281 19.76 -11.06 0.97
CA SER A 281 20.82 -10.52 0.12
C SER A 281 21.02 -9.00 0.29
N THR A 282 20.30 -8.37 1.21
CA THR A 282 20.39 -6.92 1.40
C THR A 282 21.50 -6.63 2.41
N GLU A 283 22.68 -6.25 1.93
CA GLU A 283 23.71 -5.67 2.80
C GLU A 283 23.17 -4.37 3.39
N THR A 284 23.12 -4.29 4.73
CA THR A 284 22.58 -3.12 5.42
C THR A 284 23.60 -1.96 5.33
N PRO A 285 23.26 -0.83 4.67
CA PRO A 285 24.18 0.31 4.62
C PRO A 285 24.29 0.95 6.01
N CYS A 286 25.49 1.05 6.59
CA CYS A 286 25.71 1.77 7.86
C CYS A 286 25.56 3.30 7.76
N GLN A 287 25.49 3.84 6.54
CA GLN A 287 25.37 5.28 6.28
C GLN A 287 24.39 5.50 5.14
N THR A 288 23.57 6.53 5.29
CA THR A 288 22.74 7.04 4.18
C THR A 288 23.63 7.59 3.06
N GLU A 289 23.09 7.64 1.85
CA GLU A 289 23.78 8.23 0.68
C GLU A 289 24.23 9.68 0.93
N ILE A 290 23.57 10.37 1.85
CA ILE A 290 23.85 11.76 2.23
C ILE A 290 24.79 11.90 3.43
N GLY A 291 25.43 10.82 3.86
CA GLY A 291 26.47 10.86 4.91
C GLY A 291 25.95 11.08 6.32
N ILE A 292 24.64 10.88 6.57
CA ILE A 292 24.12 10.76 7.93
C ILE A 292 24.40 9.34 8.41
N GLU A 293 25.19 9.24 9.48
CA GLU A 293 25.37 8.00 10.23
C GLU A 293 24.03 7.58 10.80
N MET A 294 23.54 6.42 10.36
CA MET A 294 22.42 5.78 11.03
C MET A 294 23.00 5.10 12.26
N ASP A 295 22.46 5.43 13.42
CA ASP A 295 22.82 4.73 14.65
C ASP A 295 22.62 3.23 14.39
N THR A 296 23.58 2.38 14.78
CA THR A 296 23.49 0.93 14.51
C THR A 296 22.24 0.31 15.15
N ASP A 297 21.71 0.97 16.20
CA ASP A 297 20.43 0.63 16.82
C ASP A 297 19.22 1.03 15.96
N MET A 298 19.34 1.93 14.97
CA MET A 298 18.27 2.28 13.99
C MET A 298 18.17 1.30 12.81
N LEU A 299 19.12 0.37 12.65
CA LEU A 299 19.06 -0.69 11.64
C LEU A 299 18.13 -1.85 12.04
N ASP A 300 17.41 -1.71 13.15
CA ASP A 300 16.37 -2.65 13.51
C ASP A 300 15.31 -2.72 12.41
N HIS A 301 14.84 -3.92 12.12
CA HIS A 301 13.64 -4.16 11.33
C HIS A 301 12.47 -4.49 12.27
N GLY A 302 11.26 -4.44 11.72
CA GLY A 302 10.03 -4.75 12.44
C GLY A 302 9.44 -3.55 13.18
N ARG A 303 8.52 -3.85 14.11
CA ARG A 303 7.61 -2.85 14.69
C ARG A 303 8.33 -1.74 15.47
N GLU A 304 9.47 -2.01 16.10
CA GLU A 304 10.16 -0.99 16.90
C GLU A 304 10.79 0.10 16.01
N ALA A 305 11.37 -0.30 14.87
CA ALA A 305 11.90 0.62 13.89
C ALA A 305 10.79 1.52 13.31
N GLN A 306 9.66 0.92 12.94
CA GLN A 306 8.48 1.66 12.51
C GLN A 306 8.01 2.65 13.59
N SER A 307 7.98 2.21 14.85
CA SER A 307 7.58 3.04 15.99
C SER A 307 8.47 4.28 16.14
N ARG A 308 9.80 4.12 16.09
CA ARG A 308 10.75 5.23 16.18
C ARG A 308 10.62 6.21 15.01
N ALA A 309 10.54 5.70 13.78
CA ALA A 309 10.42 6.53 12.60
C ALA A 309 9.10 7.34 12.59
N ILE A 310 7.98 6.71 12.95
CA ILE A 310 6.69 7.40 13.09
C ILE A 310 6.73 8.46 14.18
N ARG A 311 7.37 8.20 15.33
CA ARG A 311 7.52 9.22 16.38
C ARG A 311 8.26 10.46 15.88
N LEU A 312 9.34 10.30 15.11
CA LEU A 312 10.07 11.41 14.50
C LEU A 312 9.20 12.16 13.49
N LEU A 313 8.48 11.44 12.64
CA LEU A 313 7.59 12.03 11.65
C LEU A 313 6.44 12.82 12.30
N LEU A 314 5.85 12.29 13.37
CA LEU A 314 4.82 12.99 14.16
C LEU A 314 5.37 14.25 14.83
N LEU A 315 6.60 14.21 15.36
CA LEU A 315 7.26 15.39 15.93
C LEU A 315 7.46 16.47 14.87
N PHE A 316 7.90 16.08 13.67
CA PHE A 316 8.06 16.98 12.53
C PHE A 316 6.72 17.61 12.13
N ILE A 317 5.69 16.81 11.86
CA ILE A 317 4.35 17.30 11.49
C ILE A 317 3.80 18.24 12.57
N ARG A 318 3.91 17.86 13.85
CA ARG A 318 3.47 18.70 14.98
C ARG A 318 4.20 20.05 15.00
N ASN A 319 5.50 20.05 14.72
CA ASN A 319 6.31 21.26 14.65
C ASN A 319 5.89 22.16 13.48
N LEU A 320 5.61 21.59 12.30
CA LEU A 320 5.10 22.35 11.16
C LEU A 320 3.79 23.07 11.47
N ILE A 321 2.82 22.36 12.06
CA ILE A 321 1.51 22.90 12.42
C ILE A 321 1.66 23.98 13.49
N ARG A 322 2.41 23.71 14.57
CA ARG A 322 2.59 24.67 15.68
C ARG A 322 3.27 25.96 15.27
N LYS A 323 4.20 25.90 14.31
CA LYS A 323 4.88 27.08 13.77
C LYS A 323 4.09 27.80 12.68
N GLY A 324 2.92 27.28 12.28
CA GLY A 324 2.16 27.83 11.16
C GLY A 324 2.86 27.69 9.81
N LEU A 325 3.83 26.77 9.70
CA LEU A 325 4.53 26.50 8.44
C LEU A 325 3.67 25.68 7.47
N MET A 326 2.75 24.87 8.01
CA MET A 326 1.76 24.12 7.26
C MET A 326 0.41 24.14 7.96
N GLY A 327 -0.65 24.34 7.19
CA GLY A 327 -2.02 24.21 7.65
C GLY A 327 -2.40 22.75 7.90
N MET A 328 -3.31 22.53 8.85
CA MET A 328 -3.85 21.20 9.15
C MET A 328 -4.71 20.66 8.00
N ASP A 329 -5.34 21.55 7.24
CA ASP A 329 -6.09 21.25 6.02
C ASP A 329 -5.19 20.69 4.92
N VAL A 330 -4.00 21.28 4.74
CA VAL A 330 -2.99 20.82 3.76
C VAL A 330 -2.50 19.41 4.08
N LEU A 331 -2.30 19.11 5.38
CA LEU A 331 -1.77 17.81 5.85
C LEU A 331 -2.86 16.81 6.24
N TYR A 332 -4.13 17.09 5.91
CA TYR A 332 -5.27 16.32 6.43
C TYR A 332 -5.16 14.84 6.06
N PHE A 333 -4.87 14.52 4.79
CA PHE A 333 -4.84 13.14 4.31
C PHE A 333 -3.66 12.36 4.88
N GLU A 334 -2.47 12.95 4.94
CA GLU A 334 -1.28 12.35 5.55
C GLU A 334 -1.50 12.04 7.02
N ILE A 335 -2.12 12.98 7.76
CA ILE A 335 -2.45 12.78 9.17
C ILE A 335 -3.46 11.64 9.34
N GLN A 336 -4.50 11.58 8.50
CA GLN A 336 -5.49 10.48 8.57
C GLN A 336 -4.83 9.13 8.27
N GLU A 337 -3.99 9.07 7.25
CA GLU A 337 -3.26 7.85 6.88
C GLU A 337 -2.42 7.35 8.06
N ILE A 338 -1.62 8.23 8.68
CA ILE A 338 -0.82 7.89 9.86
C ILE A 338 -1.70 7.38 11.00
N CYS A 339 -2.80 8.10 11.28
CA CYS A 339 -3.72 7.77 12.37
C CYS A 339 -4.46 6.45 12.18
N VAL A 340 -4.75 6.06 10.93
CA VAL A 340 -5.40 4.78 10.61
C VAL A 340 -4.39 3.65 10.63
N ARG A 341 -3.29 3.82 9.89
CA ARG A 341 -2.33 2.76 9.63
C ARG A 341 -1.48 2.39 10.84
N TYR A 342 -1.11 3.39 11.64
CA TYR A 342 -0.20 3.24 12.76
C TYR A 342 -0.89 3.42 14.12
N MET A 343 -2.22 3.26 14.18
CA MET A 343 -3.04 3.43 15.39
C MET A 343 -2.57 2.61 16.61
N TRP A 344 -1.87 1.50 16.38
CA TRP A 344 -1.34 0.65 17.44
C TRP A 344 -0.21 1.32 18.24
N ILE A 345 0.48 2.30 17.65
CA ILE A 345 1.50 3.13 18.32
C ILE A 345 0.81 4.12 19.26
N LYS A 346 1.27 4.21 20.51
CA LYS A 346 0.66 5.09 21.53
C LYS A 346 0.72 6.55 21.10
N GLU A 347 1.88 6.99 20.60
CA GLU A 347 2.13 8.38 20.23
C GLU A 347 1.24 8.85 19.07
N VAL A 348 0.82 7.94 18.18
CA VAL A 348 -0.15 8.23 17.11
C VAL A 348 -1.53 8.54 17.69
N ARG A 349 -1.97 7.81 18.72
CA ARG A 349 -3.25 8.07 19.39
C ARG A 349 -3.20 9.39 20.16
N ASP A 350 -2.11 9.64 20.88
CA ASP A 350 -1.91 10.90 21.60
C ASP A 350 -1.87 12.10 20.62
N PHE A 351 -1.24 11.93 19.45
CA PHE A 351 -1.24 12.94 18.38
C PHE A 351 -2.63 13.17 17.80
N ARG A 352 -3.41 12.10 17.56
CA ARG A 352 -4.79 12.21 17.09
C ARG A 352 -5.67 12.99 18.07
N SER A 353 -5.61 12.68 19.36
CA SER A 353 -6.34 13.42 20.40
C SER A 353 -5.95 14.90 20.39
N TRP A 354 -4.66 15.21 20.25
CA TRP A 354 -4.19 16.59 20.16
C TRP A 354 -4.77 17.35 18.95
N ILE A 355 -4.90 16.70 17.79
CA ILE A 355 -5.52 17.29 16.60
C ILE A 355 -7.03 17.52 16.83
N GLU A 356 -7.73 16.56 17.42
CA GLU A 356 -9.17 16.66 17.69
C GLU A 356 -9.50 17.72 18.76
N GLU A 357 -8.68 17.84 19.81
CA GLU A 357 -8.77 18.88 20.84
C GLU A 357 -8.49 20.29 20.26
N GLY A 358 -7.54 20.40 19.34
CA GLY A 358 -7.24 21.66 18.65
C GLY A 358 -8.42 22.17 17.82
N LYS A 359 -9.10 21.29 17.07
CA LYS A 359 -10.29 21.63 16.30
C LYS A 359 -11.45 22.15 17.16
N ALA A 360 -11.63 21.57 18.35
CA ALA A 360 -12.70 21.96 19.25
C ALA A 360 -12.54 23.39 19.80
N MET A 361 -11.33 23.95 19.81
CA MET A 361 -11.10 25.34 20.23
C MET A 361 -11.37 26.36 19.12
N ASP A 362 -11.11 26.01 17.85
CA ASP A 362 -11.29 26.92 16.71
C ASP A 362 -12.76 27.04 16.26
N GLU A 363 -13.59 26.01 16.47
CA GLU A 363 -15.01 26.02 16.09
C GLU A 363 -15.94 26.66 17.15
N GLY A 364 -15.40 27.02 18.33
CA GLY A 364 -16.13 27.58 19.45
C GLY A 364 -15.88 29.07 19.74
N GLY A 365 -15.15 29.78 18.87
CA GLY A 365 -14.71 31.17 19.03
C GLY A 365 -15.49 32.19 18.23
#